data_AF-A0A540VG45-F1
#
_entry.id   AF-A0A540VG45-F1
#
_cell.length_a   1.000
_cell.length_b   1.000
_cell.length_c   1.000
_cell.angle_alpha   90.00
_cell.angle_beta   90.00
_cell.angle_gamma   90.00
#
_symmetry.space_group_name_H-M   'P 1'
#
loop_
_entity.id
_entity.type
_entity.pdbx_description
1 polymer ?
#
loop_
_entity_poly.entity_id
_entity_poly.type
_entity_poly.pdbx_seq_one_letter_code
_entity_poly.pdbx_strand_id
1 'polypeptide(L)'
;MNRQETLRALRQILARLYPTVDDARRIVTDAGLDPSYIRFDEKAVTNWHNILAEAENRSLLATLVERARQEFPRNQELLQAIQALEGSPAEAPGVEPTEAVAGQGSGLEPVVLRLLADEARRGRLALFVGSDLPRTLTGLPSAPELARALAARYGLAGSPPTAAEDFFAVAQQAAGRFRNDLIQFLREALDSTGQEPAPIDRLIARLPLRLFITTRYDNLLERAFQEIPRPVDLVTDDFNASQRRADRATLVMLFGDLRQPRSLTLIEDDLYDLATAKRGVVALVEQAFSSYTVLFLGFQPDNPGFLTLWREVLRRLGRDAPRAYALVDGPLPDDVRSLWQGRNIDILDAAPLPALQALANEWT
;
A
#
# COMPACT_ATOMS: atom_id res chain seq x y z
N MET A 1 3.60 -15.63 26.72
CA MET A 1 2.50 -15.07 25.93
C MET A 1 3.04 -13.80 25.29
N ASN A 2 3.10 -13.73 23.97
CA ASN A 2 3.53 -12.51 23.28
C ASN A 2 2.48 -11.41 23.48
N ARG A 3 2.85 -10.12 23.50
CA ARG A 3 1.94 -8.99 23.74
C ARG A 3 0.69 -9.03 22.85
N GLN A 4 0.82 -9.47 21.61
CA GLN A 4 -0.30 -9.67 20.67
C GLN A 4 -1.29 -10.76 21.11
N GLU A 5 -0.80 -11.86 21.70
CA GLU A 5 -1.66 -12.91 22.27
C GLU A 5 -2.41 -12.39 23.51
N THR A 6 -1.74 -11.56 24.33
CA THR A 6 -2.34 -10.90 25.49
C THR A 6 -3.47 -9.94 25.09
N LEU A 7 -3.26 -9.14 24.05
CA LEU A 7 -4.28 -8.22 23.51
C LEU A 7 -5.47 -8.97 22.92
N ARG A 8 -5.22 -10.11 22.28
CA ARG A 8 -6.28 -10.98 21.75
C ARG A 8 -7.13 -11.58 22.88
N ALA A 9 -6.50 -12.06 23.94
CA ALA A 9 -7.20 -12.55 25.13
C ALA A 9 -8.01 -11.43 25.79
N LEU A 10 -7.40 -10.26 25.97
CA LEU A 10 -8.05 -9.08 26.53
C LEU A 10 -9.28 -8.65 25.71
N ARG A 11 -9.18 -8.65 24.37
CA ARG A 11 -10.33 -8.38 23.48
C ARG A 11 -11.51 -9.31 23.76
N GLN A 12 -11.25 -10.61 23.85
CA GLN A 12 -12.31 -11.61 24.08
C GLN A 12 -12.93 -11.47 25.47
N ILE A 13 -12.11 -11.19 26.48
CA ILE A 13 -12.56 -10.96 27.86
C ILE A 13 -13.44 -9.71 27.93
N LEU A 14 -12.96 -8.58 27.39
CA LEU A 14 -13.70 -7.31 27.42
C LEU A 14 -14.99 -7.37 26.60
N ALA A 15 -15.00 -8.06 25.46
CA ALA A 15 -16.22 -8.29 24.68
C ALA A 15 -17.29 -9.10 25.40
N ARG A 16 -16.90 -9.95 26.36
CA ARG A 16 -17.84 -10.69 27.22
C ARG A 16 -18.29 -9.87 28.42
N LEU A 17 -17.41 -9.04 28.98
CA LEU A 17 -17.71 -8.18 30.13
C LEU A 17 -18.57 -6.97 29.75
N TYR A 18 -18.39 -6.45 28.54
CA TYR A 18 -19.11 -5.31 27.99
C TYR A 18 -19.66 -5.66 26.59
N PRO A 19 -20.76 -6.44 26.54
CA PRO A 19 -21.29 -6.98 25.29
C PRO A 19 -22.05 -5.95 24.45
N THR A 20 -22.46 -4.82 25.04
CA THR A 20 -23.22 -3.79 24.33
C THR A 20 -22.35 -2.63 23.90
N VAL A 21 -22.78 -1.92 22.84
CA VAL A 21 -22.12 -0.70 22.36
C VAL A 21 -22.12 0.38 23.45
N ASP A 22 -23.20 0.49 24.22
CA ASP A 22 -23.33 1.51 25.27
C ASP A 22 -22.36 1.26 26.43
N ASP A 23 -22.21 0.00 26.85
CA ASP A 23 -21.22 -0.39 27.86
C ASP A 23 -19.79 -0.07 27.39
N ALA A 24 -19.50 -0.38 26.13
CA ALA A 24 -18.19 -0.14 25.53
C ALA A 24 -17.90 1.37 25.40
N ARG A 25 -18.88 2.19 24.97
CA ARG A 25 -18.75 3.66 24.88
C ARG A 25 -18.51 4.30 26.24
N ARG A 26 -19.17 3.81 27.29
CA ARG A 26 -19.00 4.29 28.65
C ARG A 26 -17.56 4.09 29.13
N ILE A 27 -17.04 2.86 28.99
CA ILE A 27 -15.67 2.52 29.42
C ILE A 27 -14.60 3.27 28.62
N VAL A 28 -14.81 3.43 27.31
CA VAL A 28 -13.97 4.24 26.43
C VAL A 28 -13.88 5.69 26.94
N THR A 29 -15.02 6.30 27.23
CA THR A 29 -15.10 7.68 27.72
C THR A 29 -14.44 7.82 29.11
N ASP A 30 -14.70 6.87 30.01
CA ASP A 30 -14.13 6.83 31.37
C ASP A 30 -12.61 6.59 31.38
N ALA A 31 -12.08 6.03 30.30
CA ALA A 31 -10.64 5.86 30.04
C ALA A 31 -9.99 7.07 29.35
N GLY A 32 -10.77 8.11 29.01
CA GLY A 32 -10.29 9.31 28.33
C GLY A 32 -10.14 9.17 26.81
N LEU A 33 -10.69 8.10 26.23
CA LEU A 33 -10.79 7.92 24.79
C LEU A 33 -12.06 8.59 24.27
N ASP A 34 -11.99 9.20 23.10
CA ASP A 34 -13.15 9.82 22.46
C ASP A 34 -13.88 8.78 21.57
N PRO A 35 -15.13 8.40 21.90
CA PRO A 35 -15.87 7.39 21.15
C PRO A 35 -16.21 7.77 19.71
N SER A 36 -15.99 9.02 19.28
CA SER A 36 -16.19 9.44 17.89
C SER A 36 -15.10 8.93 16.94
N TYR A 37 -13.92 8.62 17.46
CA TYR A 37 -12.79 8.06 16.70
C TYR A 37 -12.79 6.53 16.64
N ILE A 38 -13.73 5.89 17.34
CA ILE A 38 -13.84 4.44 17.41
C ILE A 38 -15.08 4.03 16.64
N ARG A 39 -14.89 3.22 15.59
CA ARG A 39 -16.02 2.65 14.85
C ARG A 39 -16.66 1.54 15.70
N PHE A 40 -17.92 1.75 16.06
CA PHE A 40 -18.76 0.74 16.69
C PHE A 40 -19.58 -0.01 15.63
N ASP A 41 -19.78 -1.29 15.90
CA ASP A 41 -20.46 -2.30 15.10
C ASP A 41 -21.42 -3.08 16.01
N GLU A 42 -22.29 -3.92 15.42
CA GLU A 42 -23.22 -4.76 16.16
C GLU A 42 -22.49 -5.85 16.98
N LYS A 43 -21.28 -6.23 16.57
CA LYS A 43 -20.50 -7.26 17.25
C LYS A 43 -19.56 -6.68 18.32
N ALA A 44 -19.78 -7.09 19.58
CA ALA A 44 -18.93 -6.71 20.72
C ALA A 44 -17.44 -6.96 20.50
N VAL A 45 -17.07 -8.09 19.88
CA VAL A 45 -15.66 -8.43 19.62
C VAL A 45 -15.00 -7.46 18.63
N THR A 46 -15.75 -6.99 17.62
CA THR A 46 -15.30 -5.98 16.67
C THR A 46 -15.11 -4.63 17.37
N ASN A 47 -16.03 -4.26 18.26
CA ASN A 47 -15.94 -3.04 19.05
C ASN A 47 -14.69 -3.04 19.93
N TRP A 48 -14.47 -4.11 20.68
CA TRP A 48 -13.30 -4.21 21.56
C TRP A 48 -11.98 -4.37 20.81
N HIS A 49 -11.99 -4.84 19.56
CA HIS A 49 -10.83 -4.76 18.69
C HIS A 49 -10.46 -3.31 18.37
N ASN A 50 -11.44 -2.53 17.92
CA ASN A 50 -11.25 -1.12 17.55
C ASN A 50 -10.89 -0.26 18.78
N ILE A 51 -11.51 -0.53 19.93
CA ILE A 51 -11.24 0.16 21.19
C ILE A 51 -9.81 -0.10 21.67
N LEU A 52 -9.35 -1.36 21.67
CA LEU A 52 -7.99 -1.70 22.10
C LEU A 52 -6.94 -1.14 21.15
N ALA A 53 -7.19 -1.18 19.84
CA ALA A 53 -6.29 -0.59 18.84
C ALA A 53 -6.16 0.94 19.04
N GLU A 54 -7.27 1.65 19.24
CA GLU A 54 -7.24 3.09 19.50
C GLU A 54 -6.60 3.42 20.86
N ALA A 55 -6.84 2.59 21.88
CA ALA A 55 -6.20 2.72 23.18
C ALA A 55 -4.68 2.53 23.11
N GLU A 56 -4.18 1.61 22.27
CA GLU A 56 -2.74 1.47 22.02
C GLU A 56 -2.17 2.66 21.26
N ASN A 57 -2.85 3.10 20.20
CA ASN A 57 -2.44 4.23 19.38
C ASN A 57 -2.30 5.53 20.20
N ARG A 58 -3.17 5.73 21.21
CA ARG A 58 -3.13 6.89 22.10
C ARG A 58 -2.33 6.69 23.39
N SER A 59 -1.67 5.53 23.56
CA SER A 59 -0.98 5.18 24.82
C SER A 59 -1.90 5.18 26.06
N LEU A 60 -3.21 4.95 25.86
CA LEU A 60 -4.24 4.89 26.89
C LEU A 60 -4.66 3.45 27.26
N LEU A 61 -4.01 2.44 26.67
CA LEU A 61 -4.28 1.03 26.95
C LEU A 61 -4.22 0.71 28.46
N ALA A 62 -3.20 1.21 29.16
CA ALA A 62 -3.05 1.00 30.59
C ALA A 62 -4.23 1.59 31.40
N THR A 63 -4.69 2.79 31.03
CA THR A 63 -5.83 3.46 31.67
C THR A 63 -7.14 2.72 31.40
N LEU A 64 -7.37 2.28 30.17
CA LEU A 64 -8.54 1.49 29.78
C LEU A 64 -8.64 0.18 30.56
N VAL A 65 -7.50 -0.50 30.67
CA VAL A 65 -7.38 -1.78 31.37
C VAL A 65 -7.54 -1.62 32.88
N GLU A 66 -7.00 -0.55 33.46
CA GLU A 66 -7.16 -0.21 34.87
C GLU A 66 -8.63 0.09 35.23
N ARG A 67 -9.39 0.75 34.33
CA ARG A 67 -10.83 0.94 34.51
C ARG A 67 -11.59 -0.38 34.53
N ALA A 68 -11.28 -1.29 33.61
CA ALA A 68 -11.88 -2.62 33.61
C ALA A 68 -11.54 -3.43 34.87
N ARG A 69 -10.32 -3.27 35.40
CA ARG A 69 -9.89 -3.90 36.66
C ARG A 69 -10.67 -3.38 37.87
N GLN A 70 -10.98 -2.08 37.92
CA GLN A 70 -11.74 -1.45 39.00
C GLN A 70 -13.19 -1.92 39.03
N GLU A 71 -13.82 -2.14 37.87
CA GLU A 71 -15.20 -2.64 37.78
C GLU A 71 -15.31 -4.15 38.03
N PHE A 72 -14.29 -4.93 37.64
CA PHE A 72 -14.28 -6.39 37.80
C PHE A 72 -13.11 -6.91 38.64
N PRO A 73 -13.00 -6.52 39.93
CA PRO A 73 -11.84 -6.82 40.77
C PRO A 73 -11.69 -8.32 41.12
N ARG A 74 -12.71 -9.14 40.86
CA ARG A 74 -12.72 -10.59 41.12
C ARG A 74 -12.58 -11.45 39.86
N ASN A 75 -12.46 -10.84 38.67
CA ASN A 75 -12.33 -11.59 37.43
C ASN A 75 -10.88 -12.04 37.21
N GLN A 76 -10.61 -13.33 37.48
CA GLN A 76 -9.26 -13.89 37.41
C GLN A 76 -8.67 -13.90 35.98
N GLU A 77 -9.49 -14.10 34.95
CA GLU A 77 -9.03 -14.10 33.55
C GLU A 77 -8.56 -12.70 33.13
N LEU A 78 -9.31 -11.66 33.52
CA LEU A 78 -8.92 -10.28 33.29
C LEU A 78 -7.61 -9.97 34.00
N LEU A 79 -7.50 -10.25 35.30
CA LEU A 79 -6.30 -9.98 36.09
C LEU A 79 -5.04 -10.66 35.52
N GLN A 80 -5.15 -11.90 35.03
CA GLN A 80 -4.04 -12.61 34.38
C GLN A 80 -3.63 -11.98 33.05
N ALA A 81 -4.59 -11.52 32.23
CA ALA A 81 -4.29 -10.83 30.98
C ALA A 81 -3.60 -9.48 31.21
N ILE A 82 -3.98 -8.75 32.27
CA ILE A 82 -3.36 -7.48 32.65
C ILE A 82 -1.91 -7.70 33.12
N GLN A 83 -1.70 -8.68 34.00
CA GLN A 83 -0.37 -8.99 34.52
C GLN A 83 0.60 -9.47 33.42
N ALA A 84 0.09 -10.21 32.43
CA ALA A 84 0.87 -10.60 31.24
C ALA A 84 1.20 -9.42 30.31
N LEU A 85 0.42 -8.34 30.37
CA LEU A 85 0.66 -7.10 29.61
C LEU A 85 1.75 -6.25 30.29
N GLU A 86 1.75 -6.19 31.62
CA GLU A 86 2.74 -5.46 32.43
C GLU A 86 4.10 -6.17 32.55
N GLY A 87 4.11 -7.50 32.45
CA GLY A 87 5.32 -8.34 32.58
C GLY A 87 6.20 -8.45 31.33
N SER A 88 5.87 -7.77 30.22
CA SER A 88 6.69 -7.78 28.99
C SER A 88 7.68 -6.60 29.04
N PRO A 89 9.01 -6.83 29.16
CA PRO A 89 9.96 -5.75 29.38
C PRO A 89 10.09 -4.83 28.16
N ALA A 90 10.12 -3.53 28.43
CA ALA A 90 10.34 -2.45 27.47
C ALA A 90 11.77 -2.48 26.91
N GLU A 91 11.90 -2.41 25.59
CA GLU A 91 13.18 -2.15 24.90
C GLU A 91 13.67 -0.72 25.17
N ALA A 92 14.94 -0.60 25.55
CA ALA A 92 15.72 0.64 25.52
C ALA A 92 16.98 0.43 24.63
N PRO A 93 17.57 1.51 24.07
CA PRO A 93 18.23 1.46 22.77
C PRO A 93 19.74 1.22 22.82
N GLY A 94 20.26 0.57 21.76
CA GLY A 94 21.63 0.70 21.29
C GLY A 94 22.48 -0.57 21.35
N VAL A 95 22.69 -1.22 20.19
CA VAL A 95 23.97 -1.86 19.79
C VAL A 95 24.07 -1.84 18.25
N GLU A 96 25.27 -1.51 17.77
CA GLU A 96 25.77 -1.48 16.39
C GLU A 96 25.76 -2.85 15.65
N PRO A 97 25.96 -2.86 14.31
CA PRO A 97 25.55 -3.96 13.43
C PRO A 97 26.47 -5.17 13.54
N THR A 98 25.89 -6.33 13.80
CA THR A 98 26.60 -7.61 13.65
C THR A 98 26.23 -8.25 12.33
N GLU A 99 27.27 -8.58 11.58
CA GLU A 99 27.30 -9.24 10.27
C GLU A 99 26.24 -10.35 10.15
N ALA A 100 25.24 -10.11 9.28
CA ALA A 100 24.40 -11.16 8.76
C ALA A 100 25.06 -11.77 7.53
N VAL A 101 25.60 -12.96 7.78
CA VAL A 101 26.15 -13.94 6.85
C VAL A 101 25.24 -14.12 5.64
N ALA A 102 25.87 -14.21 4.46
CA ALA A 102 25.26 -14.50 3.18
C ALA A 102 24.28 -15.69 3.21
N GLY A 103 23.04 -15.41 2.82
CA GLY A 103 22.00 -16.36 2.47
C GLY A 103 21.04 -15.70 1.49
N GLN A 104 21.45 -15.60 0.23
CA GLN A 104 20.65 -15.04 -0.87
C GLN A 104 19.47 -15.96 -1.17
N GLY A 105 18.32 -15.69 -0.55
CA GLY A 105 17.02 -16.16 -0.99
C GLY A 105 16.27 -15.00 -1.63
N SER A 106 15.53 -15.26 -2.70
CA SER A 106 14.67 -14.30 -3.42
C SER A 106 13.57 -13.65 -2.56
N GLY A 107 13.36 -14.10 -1.32
CA GLY A 107 12.17 -13.85 -0.51
C GLY A 107 10.91 -14.55 -1.03
N LEU A 108 10.89 -14.95 -2.31
CA LEU A 108 9.78 -15.64 -2.96
C LEU A 108 9.85 -17.15 -2.73
N GLU A 109 8.72 -17.75 -2.36
CA GLU A 109 8.58 -19.20 -2.36
C GLU A 109 8.87 -19.77 -3.77
N PRO A 110 9.63 -20.88 -3.90
CA PRO A 110 10.01 -21.43 -5.20
C PRO A 110 8.83 -21.76 -6.12
N VAL A 111 7.69 -22.16 -5.56
CA VAL A 111 6.47 -22.47 -6.32
C VAL A 111 5.89 -21.21 -6.96
N VAL A 112 5.81 -20.12 -6.20
CA VAL A 112 5.32 -18.83 -6.69
C VAL A 112 6.27 -18.25 -7.73
N LEU A 113 7.58 -18.32 -7.49
CA LEU A 113 8.59 -17.86 -8.44
C LEU A 113 8.44 -18.57 -9.81
N ARG A 114 8.31 -19.90 -9.81
CA ARG A 114 8.11 -20.68 -11.04
C ARG A 114 6.80 -20.33 -11.73
N LEU A 115 5.71 -20.14 -10.99
CA LEU A 115 4.43 -19.71 -11.54
C LEU A 115 4.53 -18.36 -12.23
N LEU A 116 5.14 -17.37 -11.57
CA LEU A 116 5.34 -16.04 -12.15
C LEU A 116 6.23 -16.10 -13.38
N ALA A 117 7.30 -16.89 -13.35
CA ALA A 117 8.18 -17.12 -14.50
C ALA A 117 7.42 -17.77 -15.67
N ASP A 118 6.60 -18.80 -15.41
CA ASP A 118 5.78 -19.47 -16.43
C ASP A 118 4.75 -18.54 -17.08
N GLU A 119 4.04 -17.74 -16.28
CA GLU A 119 3.06 -16.77 -16.81
C GLU A 119 3.75 -15.69 -17.64
N ALA A 120 4.92 -15.24 -17.21
CA ALA A 120 5.71 -14.33 -18.01
C ALA A 120 6.21 -14.99 -19.30
N ARG A 121 6.65 -16.25 -19.31
CA ARG A 121 7.06 -16.99 -20.54
C ARG A 121 5.92 -17.12 -21.54
N ARG A 122 4.69 -17.25 -21.04
CA ARG A 122 3.45 -17.27 -21.83
C ARG A 122 3.01 -15.89 -22.31
N GLY A 123 3.70 -14.81 -21.90
CA GLY A 123 3.33 -13.44 -22.21
C GLY A 123 2.06 -12.99 -21.48
N ARG A 124 1.76 -13.59 -20.33
CA ARG A 124 0.54 -13.38 -19.51
C ARG A 124 0.84 -12.84 -18.10
N LEU A 125 2.07 -12.43 -17.82
CA LEU A 125 2.39 -11.64 -16.63
C LEU A 125 2.43 -10.15 -16.99
N ALA A 126 1.71 -9.34 -16.23
CA ALA A 126 1.82 -7.89 -16.24
C ALA A 126 2.46 -7.41 -14.92
N LEU A 127 3.24 -6.34 -14.99
CA LEU A 127 3.84 -5.73 -13.81
C LEU A 127 3.18 -4.38 -13.50
N PHE A 128 2.76 -4.19 -12.26
CA PHE A 128 2.25 -2.91 -11.75
C PHE A 128 3.29 -2.28 -10.83
N VAL A 129 3.73 -1.05 -11.13
CA VAL A 129 4.78 -0.32 -10.44
C VAL A 129 4.20 0.91 -9.77
N GLY A 130 3.99 0.83 -8.45
CA GLY A 130 3.42 1.89 -7.64
C GLY A 130 4.38 3.05 -7.39
N SER A 131 3.81 4.25 -7.28
CA SER A 131 4.45 5.47 -6.76
C SER A 131 4.87 5.37 -5.29
N ASP A 132 4.38 4.34 -4.60
CA ASP A 132 4.65 4.08 -3.19
C ASP A 132 5.94 3.29 -2.97
N LEU A 133 6.62 2.87 -4.04
CA LEU A 133 7.95 2.31 -3.92
C LEU A 133 8.87 3.29 -3.17
N PRO A 134 9.65 2.80 -2.19
CA PRO A 134 10.46 3.66 -1.36
C PRO A 134 11.56 4.33 -2.19
N ARG A 135 11.92 5.56 -1.80
CA ARG A 135 13.02 6.34 -2.39
C ARG A 135 14.33 5.56 -2.49
N THR A 136 14.62 4.69 -1.53
CA THR A 136 15.82 3.85 -1.55
C THR A 136 15.89 2.93 -2.77
N LEU A 137 14.76 2.59 -3.40
CA LEU A 137 14.69 1.79 -4.62
C LEU A 137 14.62 2.64 -5.89
N THR A 138 13.93 3.79 -5.85
CA THR A 138 13.62 4.59 -7.05
C THR A 138 14.51 5.82 -7.24
N GLY A 139 15.20 6.26 -6.19
CA GLY A 139 15.95 7.53 -6.15
C GLY A 139 15.07 8.78 -5.93
N LEU A 140 13.74 8.67 -6.04
CA LEU A 140 12.79 9.77 -5.95
C LEU A 140 11.81 9.60 -4.77
N PRO A 141 11.23 10.68 -4.23
CA PRO A 141 10.22 10.58 -3.17
C PRO A 141 9.06 9.65 -3.53
N SER A 142 8.63 8.81 -2.59
CA SER A 142 7.40 8.01 -2.72
C SER A 142 6.14 8.87 -2.56
N ALA A 143 4.97 8.36 -2.94
CA ALA A 143 3.70 9.08 -2.77
C ALA A 143 3.43 9.50 -1.30
N PRO A 144 3.67 8.66 -0.27
CA PRO A 144 3.58 9.09 1.13
C PRO A 144 4.58 10.19 1.50
N GLU A 145 5.80 10.16 0.96
CA GLU A 145 6.78 11.24 1.18
C GLU A 145 6.33 12.55 0.51
N LEU A 146 5.76 12.48 -0.69
CA LEU A 146 5.18 13.63 -1.40
C LEU A 146 3.99 14.20 -0.62
N ALA A 147 3.11 13.35 -0.09
CA ALA A 147 1.97 13.77 0.71
C ALA A 147 2.43 14.54 1.96
N ARG A 148 3.40 13.99 2.71
CA ARG A 148 3.99 14.67 3.88
C ARG A 148 4.65 16.00 3.52
N ALA A 149 5.43 16.04 2.45
CA ALA A 149 6.08 17.27 1.99
C ALA A 149 5.07 18.33 1.53
N LEU A 150 3.99 17.91 0.86
CA LEU A 150 2.92 18.79 0.41
C LEU A 150 2.14 19.34 1.61
N ALA A 151 1.77 18.49 2.57
CA ALA A 151 1.09 18.90 3.80
C ALA A 151 1.92 19.93 4.58
N ALA A 152 3.23 19.70 4.70
CA ALA A 152 4.15 20.64 5.35
C ALA A 152 4.23 21.98 4.60
N ARG A 153 4.29 21.96 3.26
CA ARG A 153 4.36 23.18 2.43
C ARG A 153 3.14 24.08 2.59
N TYR A 154 1.95 23.49 2.76
CA TYR A 154 0.68 24.21 2.86
C TYR A 154 0.14 24.34 4.30
N GLY A 155 0.90 23.91 5.31
CA GLY A 155 0.50 24.03 6.71
C GLY A 155 -0.71 23.18 7.09
N LEU A 156 -0.91 22.02 6.44
CA LEU A 156 -2.05 21.12 6.66
C LEU A 156 -1.88 20.22 7.89
N ALA A 157 -1.23 20.72 8.94
CA ALA A 157 -1.00 19.99 10.18
C ALA A 157 -2.31 19.81 10.95
N GLY A 158 -2.84 18.58 10.98
CA GLY A 158 -4.08 18.26 11.72
C GLY A 158 -4.83 17.02 11.22
N SER A 159 -4.52 16.51 10.03
CA SER A 159 -5.11 15.27 9.51
C SER A 159 -4.52 14.02 10.20
N PRO A 160 -5.30 12.95 10.41
CA PRO A 160 -4.79 11.69 10.96
C PRO A 160 -3.65 11.14 10.07
N PRO A 161 -2.67 10.38 10.63
CA PRO A 161 -1.47 9.93 9.91
C PRO A 161 -1.77 9.24 8.57
N THR A 162 -2.82 8.42 8.51
CA THR A 162 -3.23 7.70 7.29
C THR A 162 -3.75 8.63 6.19
N ALA A 163 -4.45 9.72 6.54
CA ALA A 163 -4.87 10.74 5.58
C ALA A 163 -3.71 11.67 5.18
N ALA A 164 -2.72 11.85 6.06
CA ALA A 164 -1.51 12.62 5.78
C ALA A 164 -0.52 11.90 4.84
N GLU A 165 -0.67 10.58 4.69
CA GLU A 165 0.12 9.74 3.77
C GLU A 165 -0.61 9.46 2.44
N ASP A 166 -1.88 9.83 2.32
CA ASP A 166 -2.62 9.80 1.06
C ASP A 166 -2.34 11.07 0.25
N PHE A 167 -1.55 10.93 -0.81
CA PHE A 167 -1.22 12.05 -1.69
C PHE A 167 -2.47 12.71 -2.28
N PHE A 168 -3.49 11.96 -2.69
CA PHE A 168 -4.67 12.53 -3.33
C PHE A 168 -5.49 13.37 -2.35
N ALA A 169 -5.66 12.88 -1.13
CA ALA A 169 -6.38 13.59 -0.07
C ALA A 169 -5.67 14.88 0.34
N VAL A 170 -4.35 14.79 0.57
CA VAL A 170 -3.54 15.98 0.88
C VAL A 170 -3.55 16.96 -0.30
N ALA A 171 -3.43 16.46 -1.53
CA ALA A 171 -3.46 17.29 -2.73
C ALA A 171 -4.81 17.98 -2.90
N GLN A 172 -5.93 17.31 -2.64
CA GLN A 172 -7.27 17.92 -2.67
C GLN A 172 -7.38 19.08 -1.68
N GLN A 173 -6.87 18.90 -0.45
CA GLN A 173 -6.87 19.94 0.58
C GLN A 173 -5.93 21.10 0.24
N ALA A 174 -4.73 20.81 -0.25
CA ALA A 174 -3.74 21.81 -0.67
C ALA A 174 -4.22 22.60 -1.90
N ALA A 175 -4.89 21.94 -2.83
CA ALA A 175 -5.31 22.49 -4.13
C ALA A 175 -6.55 23.36 -4.06
N GLY A 176 -6.99 23.80 -2.88
CA GLY A 176 -8.13 24.70 -2.71
C GLY A 176 -8.12 25.96 -3.59
N ARG A 177 -7.06 26.29 -4.36
CA ARG A 177 -7.12 27.27 -5.48
C ARG A 177 -6.33 27.02 -6.79
N PHE A 178 -5.23 26.26 -6.89
CA PHE A 178 -4.49 26.21 -8.18
C PHE A 178 -3.77 24.88 -8.49
N ARG A 179 -4.30 24.13 -9.48
CA ARG A 179 -3.68 22.90 -10.03
C ARG A 179 -2.21 23.07 -10.47
N ASN A 180 -1.87 24.25 -10.99
CA ASN A 180 -0.51 24.55 -11.44
C ASN A 180 0.50 24.51 -10.29
N ASP A 181 0.09 24.84 -9.07
CA ASP A 181 0.98 24.81 -7.91
C ASP A 181 1.31 23.36 -7.52
N LEU A 182 0.33 22.44 -7.60
CA LEU A 182 0.59 21.01 -7.41
C LEU A 182 1.55 20.47 -8.48
N ILE A 183 1.35 20.85 -9.74
CA ILE A 183 2.23 20.44 -10.83
C ILE A 183 3.64 20.97 -10.61
N GLN A 184 3.78 22.22 -10.17
CA GLN A 184 5.07 22.83 -9.87
C GLN A 184 5.75 22.15 -8.68
N PHE A 185 5.01 21.85 -7.61
CA PHE A 185 5.50 21.06 -6.48
C PHE A 185 6.02 19.70 -6.93
N LEU A 186 5.27 18.98 -7.77
CA LEU A 186 5.70 17.68 -8.28
C LEU A 186 6.94 17.80 -9.17
N ARG A 187 7.05 18.84 -10.00
CA ARG A 187 8.24 19.10 -10.83
C ARG A 187 9.49 19.34 -10.01
N GLU A 188 9.36 20.06 -8.89
CA GLU A 188 10.46 20.30 -7.96
C GLU A 188 10.83 19.01 -7.21
N ALA A 189 9.84 18.27 -6.70
CA ALA A 189 10.06 17.09 -5.87
C ALA A 189 10.52 15.85 -6.67
N LEU A 190 10.09 15.72 -7.92
CA LEU A 190 10.38 14.61 -8.83
C LEU A 190 11.34 15.00 -9.95
N ASP A 191 12.15 16.04 -9.76
CA ASP A 191 13.15 16.45 -10.75
C ASP A 191 14.16 15.33 -11.01
N SER A 192 14.08 14.74 -12.20
CA SER A 192 14.96 13.66 -12.66
C SER A 192 16.14 14.17 -13.49
N THR A 193 16.33 15.50 -13.58
CA THR A 193 17.43 16.12 -14.34
C THR A 193 18.77 15.65 -13.75
N GLY A 194 19.63 15.07 -14.61
CA GLY A 194 20.93 14.54 -14.19
C GLY A 194 20.87 13.25 -13.35
N GLN A 195 19.68 12.74 -13.05
CA GLN A 195 19.52 11.43 -12.40
C GLN A 195 19.56 10.31 -13.44
N GLU A 196 20.09 9.15 -13.07
CA GLU A 196 20.08 7.94 -13.89
C GLU A 196 18.97 6.99 -13.41
N PRO A 197 18.36 6.18 -14.29
CA PRO A 197 17.39 5.17 -13.87
C PRO A 197 17.94 4.25 -12.77
N ALA A 198 17.14 3.97 -11.75
CA ALA A 198 17.58 3.17 -10.62
C ALA A 198 17.78 1.69 -11.02
N PRO A 199 18.51 0.88 -10.25
CA PRO A 199 18.68 -0.55 -10.54
C PRO A 199 17.37 -1.30 -10.74
N ILE A 200 16.31 -0.94 -9.99
CA ILE A 200 14.99 -1.54 -10.14
C ILE A 200 14.35 -1.17 -11.49
N ASP A 201 14.47 0.07 -11.96
CA ASP A 201 13.93 0.51 -13.26
C ASP A 201 14.59 -0.25 -14.41
N ARG A 202 15.92 -0.36 -14.36
CA ARG A 202 16.71 -1.13 -15.36
C ARG A 202 16.36 -2.60 -15.36
N LEU A 203 16.13 -3.18 -14.18
CA LEU A 203 15.71 -4.57 -14.05
C LEU A 203 14.32 -4.77 -14.66
N ILE A 204 13.35 -3.92 -14.30
CA ILE A 204 11.98 -3.93 -14.86
C ILE A 204 12.04 -3.84 -16.39
N ALA A 205 12.81 -2.90 -16.92
CA ALA A 205 12.96 -2.67 -18.35
C ALA A 205 13.49 -3.90 -19.09
N ARG A 206 14.30 -4.76 -18.45
CA ARG A 206 14.87 -5.97 -19.06
C ARG A 206 13.95 -7.19 -18.95
N LEU A 207 12.96 -7.19 -18.07
CA LEU A 207 12.05 -8.33 -17.92
C LEU A 207 11.32 -8.60 -19.25
N PRO A 208 11.18 -9.85 -19.70
CA PRO A 208 10.54 -10.22 -20.97
C PRO A 208 9.00 -10.14 -20.91
N LEU A 209 8.45 -9.07 -20.34
CA LEU A 209 7.02 -8.81 -20.23
C LEU A 209 6.55 -7.90 -21.38
N ARG A 210 5.25 -8.02 -21.71
CA ARG A 210 4.61 -7.21 -22.75
C ARG A 210 3.79 -6.05 -22.18
N LEU A 211 3.51 -6.05 -20.88
CA LEU A 211 2.63 -5.06 -20.26
C LEU A 211 3.17 -4.62 -18.90
N PHE A 212 3.36 -3.32 -18.78
CA PHE A 212 3.77 -2.63 -17.57
C PHE A 212 2.75 -1.52 -17.30
N ILE A 213 2.38 -1.36 -16.04
CA ILE A 213 1.48 -0.32 -15.57
C ILE A 213 2.21 0.42 -14.46
N THR A 214 2.21 1.74 -14.47
CA THR A 214 2.85 2.56 -13.43
C THR A 214 1.92 3.68 -12.99
N THR A 215 1.97 4.02 -11.70
CA THR A 215 1.33 5.21 -11.13
C THR A 215 2.32 6.33 -10.85
N ARG A 216 3.61 6.13 -11.15
CA ARG A 216 4.65 7.15 -11.02
C ARG A 216 4.49 8.23 -12.11
N TYR A 217 4.74 9.48 -11.74
CA TYR A 217 4.69 10.64 -12.65
C TYR A 217 6.03 10.93 -13.35
N ASP A 218 7.14 10.44 -12.79
CA ASP A 218 8.49 10.66 -13.31
C ASP A 218 8.77 9.82 -14.57
N ASN A 219 9.90 10.11 -15.24
CA ASN A 219 10.30 9.46 -16.49
C ASN A 219 11.44 8.43 -16.34
N LEU A 220 11.87 8.06 -15.12
CA LEU A 220 13.04 7.19 -14.94
C LEU A 220 12.80 5.78 -15.47
N LEU A 221 11.58 5.25 -15.30
CA LEU A 221 11.22 3.94 -15.86
C LEU A 221 11.22 3.96 -17.40
N GLU A 222 10.70 5.02 -18.02
CA GLU A 222 10.77 5.19 -19.48
C GLU A 222 12.23 5.26 -19.96
N ARG A 223 13.07 6.04 -19.27
CA ARG A 223 14.49 6.15 -19.60
C ARG A 223 15.19 4.80 -19.49
N ALA A 224 14.83 3.96 -18.52
CA ALA A 224 15.34 2.59 -18.43
C ALA A 224 14.97 1.73 -19.65
N PHE A 225 13.76 1.89 -20.22
CA PHE A 225 13.40 1.23 -21.48
C PHE A 225 14.18 1.77 -22.68
N GLN A 226 14.56 3.05 -22.67
CA GLN A 226 15.37 3.66 -23.73
C GLN A 226 16.84 3.19 -23.71
N GLU A 227 17.33 2.71 -22.56
CA GLU A 227 18.69 2.15 -22.43
C GLU A 227 18.84 0.76 -23.10
N ILE A 228 17.74 0.12 -23.53
CA ILE A 228 17.78 -1.23 -24.12
C ILE A 228 17.24 -1.23 -25.56
N PRO A 229 17.69 -2.16 -26.43
CA PRO A 229 17.26 -2.23 -27.83
C PRO A 229 15.88 -2.89 -27.99
N ARG A 230 14.92 -2.57 -27.10
CA ARG A 230 13.56 -3.11 -27.12
C ARG A 230 12.55 -1.97 -27.02
N PRO A 231 11.82 -1.65 -28.11
CA PRO A 231 10.87 -0.55 -28.09
C PRO A 231 9.70 -0.85 -27.16
N VAL A 232 9.28 0.17 -26.40
CA VAL A 232 8.06 0.17 -25.59
C VAL A 232 7.13 1.28 -26.09
N ASP A 233 5.85 0.97 -26.23
CA ASP A 233 4.83 1.96 -26.53
C ASP A 233 4.37 2.59 -25.20
N LEU A 234 4.61 3.89 -25.05
CA LEU A 234 4.18 4.68 -23.90
C LEU A 234 2.71 5.07 -24.05
N VAL A 235 1.92 4.87 -23.01
CA VAL A 235 0.49 5.22 -22.97
C VAL A 235 0.23 6.16 -21.80
N THR A 236 0.05 7.44 -22.10
CA THR A 236 -0.32 8.48 -21.11
C THR A 236 -1.76 8.96 -21.26
N ASP A 237 -2.35 8.76 -22.45
CA ASP A 237 -3.72 9.15 -22.80
C ASP A 237 -4.44 8.14 -23.72
N ASP A 238 -5.72 8.43 -24.00
CA ASP A 238 -6.58 7.57 -24.82
C ASP A 238 -6.14 7.48 -26.29
N PHE A 239 -5.48 8.52 -26.82
CA PHE A 239 -4.94 8.49 -28.17
C PHE A 239 -3.79 7.49 -28.26
N ASN A 240 -2.84 7.55 -27.33
CA ASN A 240 -1.76 6.57 -27.25
C ASN A 240 -2.30 5.15 -27.04
N ALA A 241 -3.33 4.99 -26.20
CA ALA A 241 -3.97 3.70 -25.96
C ALA A 241 -4.51 3.04 -27.24
N SER A 242 -5.05 3.84 -28.18
CA SER A 242 -5.54 3.35 -29.48
C SER A 242 -4.43 3.06 -30.51
N GLN A 243 -3.24 3.66 -30.35
CA GLN A 243 -2.14 3.58 -31.32
C GLN A 243 -1.11 2.49 -30.98
N ARG A 244 -1.34 1.72 -29.91
CA ARG A 244 -0.44 0.65 -29.47
C ARG A 244 -0.26 -0.41 -30.54
N ARG A 245 0.95 -0.96 -30.59
CA ARG A 245 1.27 -2.05 -31.50
C ARG A 245 1.35 -3.37 -30.75
N ALA A 246 0.68 -4.40 -31.29
CA ALA A 246 0.64 -5.73 -30.68
C ALA A 246 2.03 -6.42 -30.62
N ASP A 247 2.97 -6.00 -31.47
CA ASP A 247 4.34 -6.52 -31.54
C ASP A 247 5.29 -5.91 -30.49
N ARG A 248 4.85 -4.90 -29.73
CA ARG A 248 5.68 -4.19 -28.75
C ARG A 248 5.18 -4.35 -27.32
N ALA A 249 6.09 -4.15 -26.37
CA ALA A 249 5.70 -3.98 -24.98
C ALA A 249 4.96 -2.64 -24.81
N THR A 250 4.05 -2.55 -23.85
CA THR A 250 3.33 -1.32 -23.49
C THR A 250 3.69 -0.90 -22.06
N LEU A 251 4.00 0.39 -21.87
CA LEU A 251 4.11 1.02 -20.55
C LEU A 251 2.95 2.00 -20.37
N VAL A 252 2.00 1.66 -19.51
CA VAL A 252 0.83 2.48 -19.19
C VAL A 252 1.15 3.37 -17.99
N MET A 253 1.12 4.69 -18.17
CA MET A 253 1.24 5.67 -17.09
C MET A 253 -0.16 6.06 -16.62
N LEU A 254 -0.70 5.31 -15.67
CA LEU A 254 -2.11 5.38 -15.28
C LEU A 254 -2.49 6.77 -14.76
N PHE A 255 -1.67 7.35 -13.89
CA PHE A 255 -1.88 8.71 -13.37
C PHE A 255 -1.31 9.81 -14.28
N GLY A 256 -0.80 9.45 -15.46
CA GLY A 256 -0.25 10.38 -16.44
C GLY A 256 1.24 10.64 -16.29
N ASP A 257 1.73 11.62 -17.04
CA ASP A 257 3.14 11.97 -17.17
C ASP A 257 3.35 13.45 -16.81
N LEU A 258 4.32 13.75 -15.95
CA LEU A 258 4.61 15.10 -15.47
C LEU A 258 5.04 16.06 -16.60
N ARG A 259 5.56 15.53 -17.71
CA ARG A 259 5.88 16.28 -18.93
C ARG A 259 4.63 16.63 -19.74
N GLN A 260 3.49 15.99 -19.45
CA GLN A 260 2.20 16.20 -20.10
C GLN A 260 1.13 16.60 -19.06
N PRO A 261 1.09 17.87 -18.59
CA PRO A 261 0.27 18.28 -17.46
C PRO A 261 -1.23 17.99 -17.55
N ARG A 262 -1.78 17.93 -18.77
CA ARG A 262 -3.19 17.61 -19.03
C ARG A 262 -3.54 16.14 -18.80
N SER A 263 -2.54 15.26 -18.79
CA SER A 263 -2.72 13.83 -18.55
C SER A 263 -2.78 13.49 -17.05
N LEU A 264 -2.46 14.42 -16.15
CA LEU A 264 -2.22 14.10 -14.75
C LEU A 264 -3.52 13.83 -13.97
N THR A 265 -3.48 12.84 -13.09
CA THR A 265 -4.48 12.60 -12.04
C THR A 265 -3.84 13.01 -10.73
N LEU A 266 -4.27 14.09 -10.06
CA LEU A 266 -3.52 14.69 -8.96
C LEU A 266 -4.27 14.80 -7.64
N ILE A 267 -5.59 14.92 -7.70
CA ILE A 267 -6.48 15.12 -6.55
C ILE A 267 -7.52 14.00 -6.47
N GLU A 268 -8.24 13.91 -5.35
CA GLU A 268 -9.28 12.89 -5.18
C GLU A 268 -10.34 12.93 -6.29
N ASP A 269 -10.80 14.13 -6.66
CA ASP A 269 -11.80 14.30 -7.73
C ASP A 269 -11.30 13.72 -9.08
N ASP A 270 -10.03 13.97 -9.44
CA ASP A 270 -9.43 13.39 -10.65
C ASP A 270 -9.40 11.85 -10.59
N LEU A 271 -9.18 11.29 -9.39
CA LEU A 271 -9.10 9.84 -9.18
C LEU A 271 -10.49 9.18 -9.27
N TYR A 272 -11.53 9.83 -8.73
CA TYR A 272 -12.91 9.38 -8.90
C TYR A 272 -13.34 9.41 -10.37
N ASP A 273 -12.94 10.44 -11.11
CA ASP A 273 -13.25 10.59 -12.54
C ASP A 273 -12.31 9.80 -13.46
N LEU A 274 -11.32 9.07 -12.93
CA LEU A 274 -10.27 8.43 -13.73
C LEU A 274 -10.82 7.52 -14.85
N ALA A 275 -11.85 6.72 -14.53
CA ALA A 275 -12.48 5.81 -15.49
C ALA A 275 -13.22 6.52 -16.63
N THR A 276 -13.76 7.72 -16.39
CA THR A 276 -14.49 8.49 -17.40
C THR A 276 -13.57 9.42 -18.20
N ALA A 277 -12.56 9.98 -17.53
CA ALA A 277 -11.57 10.89 -18.10
C ALA A 277 -10.53 10.19 -18.99
N LYS A 278 -10.17 8.93 -18.67
CA LYS A 278 -9.17 8.16 -19.41
C LYS A 278 -9.69 6.77 -19.83
N ARG A 279 -10.78 6.76 -20.58
CA ARG A 279 -11.53 5.52 -20.92
C ARG A 279 -10.66 4.48 -21.61
N GLY A 280 -9.86 4.90 -22.59
CA GLY A 280 -8.93 4.04 -23.32
C GLY A 280 -7.84 3.50 -22.42
N VAL A 281 -7.18 4.36 -21.63
CA VAL A 281 -6.13 3.94 -20.68
C VAL A 281 -6.67 2.96 -19.65
N VAL A 282 -7.82 3.27 -19.03
CA VAL A 282 -8.46 2.43 -18.01
C VAL A 282 -8.91 1.10 -18.61
N ALA A 283 -9.46 1.07 -19.83
CA ALA A 283 -9.81 -0.18 -20.48
C ALA A 283 -8.61 -1.13 -20.67
N LEU A 284 -7.41 -0.59 -20.93
CA LEU A 284 -6.19 -1.41 -21.01
C LEU A 284 -5.81 -2.00 -19.66
N VAL A 285 -5.91 -1.21 -18.59
CA VAL A 285 -5.66 -1.68 -17.23
C VAL A 285 -6.70 -2.73 -16.87
N GLU A 286 -8.00 -2.48 -17.06
CA GLU A 286 -9.05 -3.46 -16.80
C GLU A 286 -8.84 -4.77 -17.58
N GLN A 287 -8.43 -4.69 -18.86
CA GLN A 287 -8.09 -5.87 -19.66
C GLN A 287 -6.88 -6.63 -19.08
N ALA A 288 -5.87 -5.91 -18.59
CA ALA A 288 -4.72 -6.51 -17.93
C ALA A 288 -5.18 -7.38 -16.75
N PHE A 289 -6.00 -6.80 -15.88
CA PHE A 289 -6.52 -7.44 -14.68
C PHE A 289 -7.46 -8.61 -14.99
N SER A 290 -8.17 -8.60 -16.13
CA SER A 290 -9.01 -9.73 -16.53
C SER A 290 -8.26 -10.88 -17.22
N SER A 291 -7.06 -10.64 -17.74
CA SER A 291 -6.41 -11.55 -18.71
C SER A 291 -4.97 -11.94 -18.36
N TYR A 292 -4.35 -11.23 -17.44
CA TYR A 292 -2.96 -11.41 -17.02
C TYR A 292 -2.90 -11.71 -15.53
N THR A 293 -1.96 -12.57 -15.14
CA THR A 293 -1.44 -12.54 -13.78
C THR A 293 -0.78 -11.17 -13.58
N VAL A 294 -1.10 -10.48 -12.49
CA VAL A 294 -0.52 -9.15 -12.19
C VAL A 294 0.40 -9.27 -10.98
N LEU A 295 1.63 -8.75 -11.10
CA LEU A 295 2.54 -8.60 -9.96
C LEU A 295 2.64 -7.11 -9.60
N PHE A 296 2.27 -6.76 -8.36
CA PHE A 296 2.34 -5.41 -7.82
C PHE A 296 3.66 -5.17 -7.08
N LEU A 297 4.27 -4.02 -7.35
CA LEU A 297 5.38 -3.42 -6.62
C LEU A 297 4.88 -2.11 -6.00
N GLY A 298 5.15 -1.86 -4.72
CA GLY A 298 4.62 -0.67 -4.03
C GLY A 298 3.12 -0.79 -3.73
N PHE A 299 2.67 -1.98 -3.31
CA PHE A 299 1.29 -2.21 -2.89
C PHE A 299 1.02 -1.56 -1.52
N GLN A 300 -0.09 -0.84 -1.38
CA GLN A 300 -0.46 -0.12 -0.16
C GLN A 300 -1.92 -0.45 0.23
N PRO A 301 -2.15 -1.56 0.96
CA PRO A 301 -3.49 -2.10 1.20
C PRO A 301 -4.42 -1.16 1.98
N ASP A 302 -3.86 -0.30 2.83
CA ASP A 302 -4.59 0.56 3.76
C ASP A 302 -4.64 2.03 3.30
N ASN A 303 -3.99 2.36 2.18
CA ASN A 303 -3.99 3.70 1.63
C ASN A 303 -5.36 4.00 0.97
N PRO A 304 -6.07 5.08 1.37
CA PRO A 304 -7.39 5.41 0.82
C PRO A 304 -7.39 5.67 -0.70
N GLY A 305 -6.36 6.35 -1.21
CA GLY A 305 -6.12 6.51 -2.65
C GLY A 305 -5.98 5.18 -3.38
N PHE A 306 -5.23 4.22 -2.85
CA PHE A 306 -5.13 2.87 -3.41
C PHE A 306 -6.47 2.12 -3.35
N LEU A 307 -7.22 2.22 -2.25
CA LEU A 307 -8.55 1.62 -2.13
C LEU A 307 -9.54 2.22 -3.14
N THR A 308 -9.43 3.50 -3.44
CA THR A 308 -10.22 4.18 -4.47
C THR A 308 -9.82 3.69 -5.85
N LEU A 309 -8.52 3.67 -6.18
CA LEU A 309 -8.02 3.09 -7.43
C LEU A 309 -8.49 1.64 -7.60
N TRP A 310 -8.41 0.85 -6.53
CA TRP A 310 -8.91 -0.51 -6.52
C TRP A 310 -10.39 -0.56 -6.88
N ARG A 311 -11.24 0.21 -6.21
CA ARG A 311 -12.68 0.19 -6.42
C ARG A 311 -13.10 0.65 -7.82
N GLU A 312 -12.49 1.73 -8.30
CA GLU A 312 -12.86 2.40 -9.55
C GLU A 312 -12.25 1.73 -10.78
N VAL A 313 -11.06 1.13 -10.67
CA VAL A 313 -10.30 0.61 -11.83
C VAL A 313 -9.99 -0.87 -11.70
N LEU A 314 -9.50 -1.33 -10.55
CA LEU A 314 -8.91 -2.69 -10.44
C LEU A 314 -9.91 -3.77 -9.98
N ARG A 315 -11.09 -3.41 -9.47
CA ARG A 315 -12.08 -4.30 -8.86
C ARG A 315 -12.65 -5.35 -9.80
N ARG A 316 -12.43 -5.22 -11.12
CA ARG A 316 -12.86 -6.23 -12.11
C ARG A 316 -12.15 -7.59 -11.98
N LEU A 317 -11.28 -7.76 -10.97
CA LEU A 317 -10.84 -9.07 -10.48
C LEU A 317 -12.03 -9.84 -9.88
N GLY A 318 -12.82 -10.46 -10.75
CA GLY A 318 -13.81 -11.46 -10.37
C GLY A 318 -13.17 -12.78 -9.95
N ARG A 319 -13.98 -13.73 -9.47
CA ARG A 319 -13.52 -15.09 -9.10
C ARG A 319 -12.85 -15.85 -10.25
N ASP A 320 -13.15 -15.48 -11.49
CA ASP A 320 -12.65 -16.15 -12.70
C ASP A 320 -11.43 -15.44 -13.33
N ALA A 321 -10.99 -14.31 -12.76
CA ALA A 321 -9.80 -13.60 -13.24
C ALA A 321 -8.52 -14.32 -12.80
N PRO A 322 -7.42 -14.22 -13.59
CA PRO A 322 -6.11 -14.65 -13.14
C PRO A 322 -5.75 -13.99 -11.81
N ARG A 323 -5.00 -14.74 -10.99
CA ARG A 323 -4.63 -14.27 -9.66
C ARG A 323 -3.61 -13.14 -9.76
N ALA A 324 -3.74 -12.15 -8.88
CA ALA A 324 -2.73 -11.13 -8.70
C ALA A 324 -1.85 -11.42 -7.48
N TYR A 325 -0.64 -10.86 -7.49
CA TYR A 325 0.35 -11.02 -6.44
C TYR A 325 0.89 -9.65 -6.05
N ALA A 326 1.10 -9.41 -4.76
CA ALA A 326 1.68 -8.15 -4.28
C ALA A 326 2.97 -8.42 -3.49
N LEU A 327 4.06 -7.77 -3.89
CA LEU A 327 5.30 -7.78 -3.11
C LEU A 327 5.21 -6.73 -2.02
N VAL A 328 5.36 -7.16 -0.77
CA VAL A 328 5.38 -6.28 0.40
C VAL A 328 6.66 -6.53 1.19
N ASP A 329 7.31 -5.44 1.56
CA ASP A 329 8.53 -5.48 2.36
C ASP A 329 8.16 -5.61 3.84
N GLY A 330 8.06 -6.85 4.30
CA GLY A 330 7.68 -7.19 5.66
C GLY A 330 6.24 -7.68 5.81
N PRO A 331 5.93 -8.32 6.94
CA PRO A 331 4.65 -8.98 7.10
C PRO A 331 3.50 -7.99 7.32
N LEU A 332 2.39 -8.21 6.62
CA LEU A 332 1.13 -7.52 6.87
C LEU A 332 0.27 -8.30 7.87
N PRO A 333 -0.61 -7.61 8.63
CA PRO A 333 -1.59 -8.26 9.50
C PRO A 333 -2.43 -9.32 8.77
N ASP A 334 -2.73 -10.43 9.46
CA ASP A 334 -3.45 -11.58 8.86
C ASP A 334 -4.83 -11.22 8.32
N ASP A 335 -5.52 -10.27 8.94
CA ASP A 335 -6.82 -9.77 8.51
C ASP A 335 -6.70 -8.95 7.21
N VAL A 336 -5.66 -8.13 7.08
CA VAL A 336 -5.32 -7.42 5.83
C VAL A 336 -4.99 -8.43 4.73
N ARG A 337 -4.17 -9.45 5.01
CA ARG A 337 -3.87 -10.54 4.06
C ARG A 337 -5.14 -11.27 3.63
N SER A 338 -5.96 -11.69 4.58
CA SER A 338 -7.20 -12.43 4.32
C SER A 338 -8.18 -11.61 3.49
N LEU A 339 -8.28 -10.29 3.76
CA LEU A 339 -9.10 -9.37 2.99
C LEU A 339 -8.67 -9.31 1.52
N TRP A 340 -7.37 -9.16 1.26
CA TRP A 340 -6.84 -9.03 -0.10
C TRP A 340 -6.79 -10.36 -0.85
N GLN A 341 -6.55 -11.48 -0.16
CA GLN A 341 -6.74 -12.81 -0.71
C GLN A 341 -8.19 -13.03 -1.14
N GLY A 342 -9.17 -12.60 -0.33
CA GLY A 342 -10.58 -12.61 -0.69
C GLY A 342 -10.92 -11.74 -1.92
N ARG A 343 -10.02 -10.80 -2.26
CA ARG A 343 -10.06 -9.94 -3.47
C ARG A 343 -9.18 -10.47 -4.60
N ASN A 344 -8.73 -11.73 -4.53
CA ASN A 344 -7.90 -12.41 -5.53
C ASN A 344 -6.47 -11.82 -5.67
N ILE A 345 -5.94 -11.21 -4.60
CA ILE A 345 -4.55 -10.75 -4.50
C ILE A 345 -3.82 -11.51 -3.39
N ASP A 346 -2.83 -12.32 -3.75
CA ASP A 346 -1.96 -13.00 -2.80
C ASP A 346 -0.79 -12.09 -2.40
N ILE A 347 -0.58 -11.90 -1.09
CA ILE A 347 0.51 -11.07 -0.55
C ILE A 347 1.76 -11.93 -0.36
N LEU A 348 2.87 -11.47 -0.93
CA LEU A 348 4.17 -12.13 -0.91
C LEU A 348 5.15 -11.29 -0.08
N ASP A 349 5.71 -11.90 0.97
CA ASP A 349 6.65 -11.26 1.90
C ASP A 349 8.05 -11.27 1.31
N ALA A 350 8.25 -10.46 0.28
CA ALA A 350 9.50 -10.38 -0.45
C ALA A 350 9.79 -8.94 -0.86
N ALA A 351 11.04 -8.52 -0.61
CA ALA A 351 11.51 -7.23 -1.07
C ALA A 351 11.48 -7.17 -2.62
N PRO A 352 11.02 -6.05 -3.23
CA PRO A 352 10.84 -5.95 -4.68
C PRO A 352 12.09 -6.27 -5.50
N LEU A 353 13.25 -5.73 -5.14
CA LEU A 353 14.46 -5.86 -5.95
C LEU A 353 15.00 -7.31 -5.99
N PRO A 354 15.21 -8.01 -4.85
CA PRO A 354 15.58 -9.43 -4.85
C PRO A 354 14.57 -10.34 -5.56
N ALA A 355 13.27 -10.09 -5.38
CA ALA A 355 12.22 -10.86 -6.02
C ALA A 355 12.25 -10.74 -7.55
N LEU A 356 12.40 -9.52 -8.07
CA LEU A 356 12.55 -9.30 -9.50
C LEU A 356 13.85 -9.87 -10.06
N GLN A 357 14.95 -9.84 -9.29
CA GLN A 357 16.23 -10.44 -9.70
C GLN A 357 16.08 -11.95 -9.84
N ALA A 358 15.43 -12.60 -8.88
CA ALA A 358 15.12 -14.02 -8.95
C ALA A 358 14.22 -14.34 -10.15
N LEU A 359 13.18 -13.52 -10.38
CA LEU A 359 12.31 -13.66 -11.54
C LEU A 359 13.10 -13.52 -12.84
N ALA A 360 14.07 -12.61 -12.93
CA ALA A 360 14.92 -12.42 -14.11
C ALA A 360 15.91 -13.58 -14.33
N ASN A 361 16.44 -14.17 -13.24
CA ASN A 361 17.36 -15.30 -13.33
C ASN A 361 16.70 -16.57 -13.87
N GLU A 362 15.39 -16.75 -13.70
CA GLU A 362 14.61 -17.86 -14.29
C GLU A 362 14.55 -17.86 -15.84
N TRP A 363 15.15 -16.84 -16.48
CA TRP A 363 15.18 -16.64 -17.93
C TRP A 363 16.57 -16.73 -18.55
N THR A 364 17.59 -16.61 -17.72
CA THR A 364 18.98 -16.66 -18.18
C THR A 364 19.40 -18.11 -18.22
#